data_AF-A0A0N7JI65-F1
#
_entry.id   AF-A0A0N7JI65-F1
#
_cell.length_a   1.000
_cell.length_b   1.000
_cell.length_c   1.000
_cell.angle_alpha   90.00
_cell.angle_beta   90.00
_cell.angle_gamma   90.00
#
_symmetry.space_group_name_H-M   'P 1'
#
loop_
_entity.id
_entity.type
_entity.pdbx_description
1 polymer ?
#
loop_
_entity_poly.entity_id
_entity_poly.type
_entity_poly.pdbx_seq_one_letter_code
_entity_poly.pdbx_strand_id
1 'polypeptide(L)'
;MAATAAPGIADCWSPHEALLISFCDAVNARADIDDDLWARLAEVFDEAARIELMMLAGFYRTVSLLVNGLRLEPEPFAAPFPKP
;
A
#
# COMPACT_ATOMS: atom_id res chain seq x y z
N MET A 1 7.01 7.97 9.81
CA MET A 1 6.03 7.71 8.73
C MET A 1 6.42 8.61 7.57
N ALA A 2 7.03 8.05 6.51
CA ALA A 2 7.37 8.83 5.33
C ALA A 2 6.15 8.86 4.40
N ALA A 3 5.53 10.03 4.24
CA ALA A 3 4.54 10.25 3.19
C ALA A 3 5.28 10.67 1.92
N THR A 4 5.14 9.89 0.84
CA THR A 4 5.80 10.19 -0.44
C THR A 4 4.95 11.18 -1.25
N ALA A 5 5.50 12.36 -1.54
CA ALA A 5 4.92 13.32 -2.49
C ALA A 5 5.35 13.05 -3.94
N ALA A 6 6.22 12.05 -4.15
CA ALA A 6 6.76 11.65 -5.44
C ALA A 6 6.61 10.14 -5.66
N PRO A 7 6.47 9.66 -6.91
CA PRO A 7 6.43 8.24 -7.22
C PRO A 7 7.72 7.51 -6.83
N GLY A 8 7.61 6.23 -6.47
CA GLY A 8 8.73 5.34 -6.20
C GLY A 8 8.98 5.06 -4.72
N ILE A 9 9.99 4.23 -4.47
CA ILE A 9 10.37 3.79 -3.13
C ILE A 9 11.52 4.66 -2.64
N ALA A 10 11.31 5.39 -1.55
CA ALA A 10 12.34 6.21 -0.93
C ALA A 10 13.41 5.36 -0.22
N ASP A 11 14.66 5.85 -0.21
CA ASP A 11 15.82 5.16 0.39
C ASP A 11 15.71 4.93 1.91
N CYS A 12 14.75 5.58 2.58
CA CYS A 12 14.53 5.42 4.01
C CYS A 12 13.89 4.08 4.41
N TRP A 13 13.38 3.32 3.44
CA TRP A 13 12.70 2.05 3.68
C TRP A 13 13.67 0.88 3.64
N SER A 14 13.52 -0.06 4.57
CA SER A 14 14.23 -1.33 4.51
C SER A 14 13.81 -2.16 3.28
N PRO A 15 14.61 -3.15 2.85
CA PRO A 15 14.23 -4.04 1.74
C PRO A 15 12.87 -4.73 1.94
N HIS A 16 12.53 -5.08 3.19
CA HIS A 16 11.26 -5.71 3.53
C HIS A 16 10.08 -4.73 3.38
N GLU A 17 10.23 -3.49 3.86
CA GLU A 17 9.20 -2.44 3.70
C GLU A 17 9.05 -2.04 2.23
N ALA A 18 10.15 -1.93 1.49
CA ALA A 18 10.16 -1.68 0.05
C ALA A 18 9.39 -2.76 -0.74
N LEU A 19 9.49 -4.03 -0.33
CA LEU A 19 8.73 -5.12 -0.93
C LEU A 19 7.22 -4.96 -0.67
N LEU A 20 6.82 -4.62 0.56
CA LEU A 20 5.42 -4.34 0.89
C LEU A 20 4.88 -3.11 0.13
N ILE A 21 5.68 -2.06 -0.03
CA ILE A 21 5.31 -0.89 -0.85
C ILE A 21 5.11 -1.30 -2.30
N SER A 22 6.02 -2.10 -2.87
CA SER A 22 5.89 -2.64 -4.24
C SER A 22 4.61 -3.45 -4.41
N PHE A 23 4.27 -4.27 -3.42
CA PHE A 23 3.01 -5.01 -3.37
C PHE A 23 1.79 -4.08 -3.37
N CYS A 24 1.77 -3.07 -2.49
CA CYS A 24 0.69 -2.10 -2.42
C CYS A 24 0.53 -1.33 -3.74
N ASP A 25 1.63 -0.92 -4.38
CA ASP A 25 1.62 -0.23 -5.67
C ASP A 25 1.02 -1.11 -6.77
N ALA A 26 1.41 -2.38 -6.82
CA ALA A 26 0.88 -3.35 -7.78
C ALA A 26 -0.63 -3.56 -7.62
N VAL A 27 -1.08 -3.90 -6.41
CA VAL A 27 -2.50 -4.09 -6.12
C VAL A 27 -3.30 -2.82 -6.37
N ASN A 28 -2.72 -1.64 -6.08
CA ASN A 28 -3.43 -0.39 -6.28
C ASN A 28 -3.58 -0.01 -7.76
N ALA A 29 -2.54 -0.21 -8.56
CA ALA A 29 -2.53 0.16 -9.96
C ALA A 29 -3.39 -0.77 -10.83
N ARG A 30 -3.32 -2.09 -10.60
CA ARG A 30 -3.89 -3.10 -11.50
C ARG A 30 -4.83 -4.12 -10.84
N ALA A 31 -4.97 -4.09 -9.51
CA ALA A 31 -5.67 -5.13 -8.75
C ALA A 31 -5.12 -6.53 -9.04
N ASP A 32 -3.83 -6.61 -9.30
CA ASP A 32 -3.13 -7.81 -9.73
C ASP A 32 -1.65 -7.75 -9.31
N ILE A 33 -1.01 -8.91 -9.21
CA ILE A 33 0.40 -9.07 -8.85
C ILE A 33 1.00 -10.12 -9.79
N ASP A 34 2.19 -9.83 -10.31
CA ASP A 34 2.87 -10.78 -11.20
C ASP A 34 3.56 -11.90 -10.40
N ASP A 35 3.89 -12.98 -11.11
CA ASP A 35 4.50 -14.17 -10.52
C ASP A 35 5.84 -13.86 -9.83
N ASP A 36 6.62 -12.91 -10.38
CA ASP A 36 7.92 -12.51 -9.81
C ASP A 36 7.73 -11.83 -8.44
N LEU A 37 6.77 -10.91 -8.32
CA LEU A 37 6.45 -10.25 -7.05
C LEU A 37 5.85 -11.24 -6.04
N TRP A 38 4.99 -12.15 -6.50
CA TRP A 38 4.42 -13.18 -5.65
C TRP A 38 5.49 -14.14 -5.09
N ALA A 39 6.45 -14.55 -5.94
CA ALA A 39 7.57 -15.38 -5.52
C ALA A 39 8.43 -14.69 -4.46
N ARG A 40 8.78 -13.41 -4.66
CA ARG A 40 9.53 -12.61 -3.69
C ARG A 40 8.80 -12.44 -2.35
N LEU A 41 7.47 -12.29 -2.37
CA LEU A 41 6.67 -12.27 -1.14
C LEU A 41 6.71 -13.62 -0.42
N ALA A 42 6.70 -14.73 -1.16
CA ALA A 42 6.75 -16.08 -0.60
C ALA A 42 8.07 -16.41 0.12
N GLU A 43 9.16 -15.71 -0.22
CA GLU A 43 10.45 -15.85 0.46
C GLU A 43 10.43 -15.31 1.90
N VAL A 44 9.54 -14.36 2.20
CA VAL A 44 9.53 -13.63 3.48
C VAL A 44 8.20 -13.74 4.25
N PHE A 45 7.12 -14.11 3.58
CA PHE A 45 5.79 -14.29 4.18
C PHE A 45 5.26 -15.70 3.92
N ASP A 46 4.67 -16.30 4.95
CA ASP A 46 3.92 -17.53 4.77
C ASP A 46 2.65 -17.30 3.93
N GLU A 47 1.97 -18.39 3.58
CA GLU A 47 0.78 -18.32 2.72
C GLU A 47 -0.37 -17.54 3.38
N ALA A 48 -0.60 -17.75 4.67
CA ALA A 48 -1.68 -17.08 5.40
C ALA A 48 -1.46 -15.56 5.42
N ALA A 49 -0.25 -15.11 5.71
CA ALA A 49 0.13 -13.70 5.70
C ALA A 49 -0.03 -13.08 4.31
N ARG A 50 0.33 -13.79 3.23
CA ARG A 50 0.14 -13.30 1.85
C ARG A 50 -1.33 -13.12 1.49
N ILE A 51 -2.20 -14.06 1.87
CA ILE A 51 -3.64 -13.95 1.68
C ILE A 51 -4.18 -12.76 2.50
N GLU A 52 -3.74 -12.62 3.75
CA GLU A 52 -4.12 -11.49 4.60
C GLU A 52 -3.70 -10.13 4.01
N LEU A 53 -2.49 -10.03 3.46
CA LEU A 53 -2.02 -8.83 2.75
C LEU A 53 -2.95 -8.45 1.59
N MET A 54 -3.39 -9.43 0.78
CA MET A 54 -4.34 -9.19 -0.31
C MET A 54 -5.71 -8.72 0.20
N MET A 55 -6.24 -9.36 1.23
CA MET A 55 -7.51 -8.99 1.83
C MET A 55 -7.45 -7.57 2.42
N LEU A 56 -6.36 -7.24 3.12
CA LEU A 56 -6.14 -5.93 3.73
C LEU A 56 -6.04 -4.83 2.67
N ALA A 57 -5.28 -5.06 1.60
CA ALA A 57 -5.17 -4.11 0.49
C ALA A 57 -6.54 -3.88 -0.18
N GLY A 58 -7.32 -4.94 -0.44
CA GLY A 58 -8.67 -4.83 -0.99
C GLY A 58 -9.64 -4.08 -0.06
N PHE A 59 -9.56 -4.33 1.24
CA PHE A 59 -10.35 -3.61 2.24
C PHE A 59 -10.06 -2.10 2.22
N TYR A 60 -8.78 -1.70 2.23
CA TYR A 60 -8.41 -0.29 2.20
C TYR A 60 -8.69 0.40 0.86
N ARG A 61 -8.74 -0.33 -0.26
CA ARG A 61 -9.27 0.21 -1.52
C ARG A 61 -10.75 0.57 -1.40
N THR A 62 -11.54 -0.26 -0.73
CA THR A 62 -12.96 0.02 -0.45
C THR A 62 -13.11 1.24 0.45
N VAL A 63 -12.32 1.33 1.53
CA VAL A 63 -12.32 2.52 2.40
C VAL A 63 -11.94 3.78 1.62
N SER A 64 -10.87 3.73 0.81
CA SER A 64 -10.41 4.85 0.00
C SER A 64 -11.47 5.31 -1.01
N LEU A 65 -12.17 4.37 -1.65
CA LEU A 65 -13.30 4.66 -2.54
C LEU A 65 -14.39 5.43 -1.81
N LEU A 66 -14.76 5.01 -0.59
CA LEU A 66 -15.81 5.65 0.20
C LEU A 66 -15.38 7.04 0.67
N VAL A 67 -14.19 7.18 1.25
CA VAL A 67 -13.65 8.45 1.75
C VAL A 67 -13.57 9.48 0.62
N ASN A 68 -13.00 9.08 -0.52
CA ASN A 68 -12.85 9.97 -1.68
C ASN A 68 -14.21 10.28 -2.34
N GLY A 69 -15.06 9.27 -2.52
CA GLY A 69 -16.37 9.40 -3.18
C GLY A 69 -17.35 10.28 -2.39
N LEU A 70 -17.30 10.18 -1.06
CA LEU A 70 -18.12 11.00 -0.15
C LEU A 70 -17.47 12.34 0.21
N ARG A 71 -16.23 12.58 -0.21
CA ARG A 71 -15.46 13.80 0.08
C ARG A 71 -15.43 14.10 1.58
N LEU A 72 -15.07 13.11 2.38
CA LEU A 72 -14.98 13.30 3.82
C LEU A 72 -13.91 14.35 4.14
N GLU A 73 -14.24 15.27 5.05
CA GLU A 73 -13.30 16.29 5.51
C GLU A 73 -12.18 15.65 6.34
N PRO A 74 -10.92 16.11 6.19
CA PRO A 74 -9.82 15.60 6.99
C PRO A 74 -10.05 15.77 8.49
N GLU A 75 -9.65 14.77 9.28
CA GLU A 75 -9.78 14.81 10.72
C GLU A 75 -8.83 15.85 11.35
N PRO A 76 -9.28 16.72 12.27
CA PRO A 76 -8.45 17.79 12.83
C PRO A 76 -7.19 17.32 13.58
N PHE A 77 -7.15 16.06 13.99
CA PHE A 77 -6.02 15.46 14.71
C PHE A 77 -5.03 14.76 13.77
N ALA A 78 -5.38 14.51 12.52
CA ALA A 78 -4.53 13.80 11.57
C ALA A 78 -3.41 14.71 11.06
N ALA A 79 -2.21 14.14 10.88
CA ALA A 79 -1.12 14.87 10.25
C ALA A 79 -1.49 15.17 8.78
N PRO A 80 -1.43 16.43 8.32
CA PRO A 80 -1.75 16.76 6.94
C PRO A 80 -0.67 16.23 5.99
N PHE A 81 -1.07 15.91 4.76
CA PHE A 81 -0.10 15.58 3.71
C PHE A 81 0.81 16.77 3.40
N PRO A 82 2.09 16.52 3.05
CA PRO A 82 2.97 17.56 2.53
C PRO A 82 2.34 18.20 1.30
N LYS A 83 2.45 19.52 1.17
CA LYS A 83 2.07 20.22 -0.06
C LYS A 83 3.16 19.96 -1.11
N PRO A 84 2.79 19.76 -2.39
CA PRO A 84 3.76 19.70 -3.48
C PRO A 84 4.55 21.01 -3.61
#